data_AF-A0A7K1U037-F1
#
_entry.id   AF-A0A7K1U037-F1
#
_cell.length_a   1.000
_cell.length_b   1.000
_cell.length_c   1.000
_cell.angle_alpha   90.00
_cell.angle_beta   90.00
_cell.angle_gamma   90.00
#
_symmetry.space_group_name_H-M   'P 1'
#
loop_
_entity.id
_entity.type
_entity.pdbx_description
1 polymer ?
#
loop_
_entity_poly.entity_id
_entity_poly.type
_entity_poly.pdbx_seq_one_letter_code
_entity_poly.pdbx_strand_id
1 'polypeptide(L)'
;MDKLKDLIALHIEMLSAKGYDDKTLNNPSNSKLLADFIFAVCERAMVTTATSPSSPLRFEVETYGQPKANMSPAFFRFFHEFDPLNMSIRIYQMEMRLSTVAKTIDIYRHGDIPHSTEAYAELQQQKLTPASQRPKQRPGAPTKGQRRDHTR
;
A
#
# COMPACT_ATOMS: atom_id res chain seq x y z
N MET A 1 25.68 12.01 -10.59
CA MET A 1 24.28 11.92 -11.06
C MET A 1 23.97 10.56 -11.67
N ASP A 2 24.91 9.92 -12.38
CA ASP A 2 24.65 8.63 -13.07
C ASP A 2 24.22 7.50 -12.12
N LYS A 3 24.88 7.35 -10.97
CA LYS A 3 24.50 6.36 -9.94
C LYS A 3 23.05 6.49 -9.43
N LEU A 4 22.51 7.71 -9.40
CA LEU A 4 21.13 7.94 -8.95
C LEU A 4 20.14 7.48 -10.03
N LYS A 5 20.46 7.75 -11.31
CA LYS A 5 19.66 7.29 -12.45
C LYS A 5 19.64 5.75 -12.50
N ASP A 6 20.79 5.11 -12.28
CA ASP A 6 20.90 3.66 -12.26
C ASP A 6 20.09 3.04 -11.11
N LEU A 7 20.19 3.62 -9.90
CA LEU A 7 19.41 3.18 -8.73
C LEU A 7 17.90 3.26 -9.02
N ILE A 8 17.45 4.35 -9.62
CA ILE A 8 16.03 4.56 -9.91
C ILE A 8 15.58 3.64 -11.03
N ALA A 9 16.39 3.42 -12.07
CA ALA A 9 16.07 2.47 -13.13
C ALA A 9 15.84 1.06 -12.57
N LEU A 10 16.75 0.58 -11.70
CA LEU A 10 16.61 -0.72 -11.02
C LEU A 10 15.36 -0.78 -10.14
N HIS A 11 15.05 0.30 -9.42
CA HIS A 11 13.86 0.37 -8.56
C HIS A 11 12.56 0.30 -9.38
N ILE A 12 12.52 0.97 -10.52
CA ILE A 12 11.39 0.94 -11.45
C ILE A 12 11.26 -0.44 -12.10
N GLU A 13 12.37 -1.06 -12.49
CA GLU A 13 12.37 -2.44 -13.03
C GLU A 13 11.80 -3.43 -12.01
N MET A 14 12.19 -3.32 -10.73
CA MET A 14 11.63 -4.14 -9.65
C MET A 14 10.12 -3.95 -9.50
N LEU A 15 9.62 -2.71 -9.49
CA LEU A 15 8.19 -2.43 -9.42
C LEU A 15 7.43 -3.00 -10.63
N SER A 16 7.98 -2.83 -11.82
CA SER A 16 7.43 -3.35 -13.08
C SER A 16 7.34 -4.88 -13.05
N ALA A 17 8.41 -5.56 -12.62
CA ALA A 17 8.45 -7.01 -12.44
C ALA A 17 7.43 -7.54 -11.42
N LYS A 18 7.01 -6.71 -10.47
CA LYS A 18 5.95 -7.02 -9.48
C LYS A 18 4.53 -6.69 -9.97
N GLY A 19 4.40 -6.25 -11.23
CA GLY A 19 3.13 -5.91 -11.84
C GLY A 19 2.63 -4.53 -11.43
N TYR A 20 3.51 -3.64 -10.97
CA TYR A 20 3.26 -2.23 -10.69
C TYR A 20 3.82 -1.37 -11.83
N ASP A 21 3.35 -1.61 -13.05
CA ASP A 21 3.73 -0.83 -14.21
C ASP A 21 3.11 0.58 -14.21
N ASP A 22 3.74 1.46 -14.98
CA ASP A 22 3.51 2.90 -15.10
C ASP A 22 2.18 3.29 -15.79
N LYS A 23 1.06 2.67 -15.40
CA LYS A 23 -0.29 3.07 -15.82
C LYS A 23 -0.89 4.06 -14.83
N THR A 24 -0.20 5.18 -14.59
CA THR A 24 -0.67 6.22 -13.65
C THR A 24 -1.90 6.97 -14.16
N LEU A 25 -2.70 7.53 -13.24
CA LEU A 25 -4.02 8.15 -13.45
C LEU A 25 -4.14 9.17 -14.59
N ASN A 26 -3.04 9.77 -15.06
CA ASN A 26 -3.11 10.91 -15.97
C ASN A 26 -2.69 10.62 -17.41
N ASN A 27 -2.06 9.48 -17.73
CA ASN A 27 -1.78 9.14 -19.13
C ASN A 27 -1.29 7.68 -19.30
N PRO A 28 -2.07 6.78 -19.93
CA PRO A 28 -1.60 5.43 -20.29
C PRO A 28 -0.47 5.42 -21.34
N SER A 29 -0.02 6.60 -21.79
CA SER A 29 1.01 6.79 -22.82
C SER A 29 2.34 7.35 -22.30
N ASN A 30 2.50 7.61 -21.00
CA ASN A 30 3.73 8.22 -20.43
C ASN A 30 4.41 7.31 -19.40
N SER A 31 5.25 6.39 -19.90
CA SER A 31 6.07 5.44 -19.13
C SER A 31 7.26 6.07 -18.37
N LYS A 32 7.17 7.34 -17.97
CA LYS A 32 8.28 8.07 -17.34
C LYS A 32 7.92 8.91 -16.12
N LEU A 33 6.63 9.13 -15.83
CA LEU A 33 6.24 10.05 -14.75
C LEU A 33 6.64 9.54 -13.37
N LEU A 34 6.55 8.22 -13.13
CA LEU A 34 6.94 7.62 -11.87
C LEU A 34 8.46 7.74 -11.63
N ALA A 35 9.25 7.36 -12.64
CA ALA A 35 10.70 7.45 -12.60
C ALA A 35 11.18 8.90 -12.42
N ASP A 36 10.62 9.83 -13.19
CA ASP A 36 10.96 11.25 -13.14
C ASP A 36 10.61 11.88 -11.79
N PHE A 37 9.45 11.51 -11.21
CA PHE A 37 9.05 11.98 -9.88
C PHE A 37 10.02 11.49 -8.80
N ILE A 38 10.31 10.18 -8.77
CA ILE A 38 11.24 9.59 -7.80
C ILE A 38 12.63 10.23 -7.97
N PHE A 39 13.07 10.44 -9.21
CA PHE A 39 14.33 11.11 -9.52
C PHE A 39 14.39 12.53 -8.96
N ALA A 40 13.40 13.37 -9.26
CA ALA A 40 13.37 14.75 -8.80
C ALA A 40 13.39 14.85 -7.27
N VAL A 41 12.67 13.97 -6.58
CA VAL A 41 12.63 13.93 -5.11
C VAL A 41 13.97 13.50 -4.52
N CYS A 42 14.58 12.43 -5.05
CA CYS A 42 15.87 11.92 -4.56
C CYS A 42 17.04 12.86 -4.91
N GLU A 43 17.01 13.50 -6.07
CA GLU A 43 18.01 14.50 -6.47
C GLU A 43 17.99 15.70 -5.53
N ARG A 44 16.79 16.20 -5.19
CA ARG A 44 16.64 17.28 -4.20
C ARG A 44 17.16 16.86 -2.82
N ALA A 45 16.94 15.60 -2.42
CA ALA A 45 17.46 15.06 -1.17
C ALA A 45 19.00 15.07 -1.16
N MET A 46 19.63 14.58 -2.25
CA MET A 46 21.08 14.57 -2.42
C MET A 46 21.71 15.97 -2.31
N VAL A 47 21.10 16.96 -2.97
CA VAL A 47 21.55 18.37 -2.89
C VAL A 47 21.44 18.91 -1.46
N THR A 48 20.35 18.57 -0.77
CA THR A 48 20.15 18.97 0.62
C THR A 48 21.19 18.33 1.55
N THR A 49 21.47 17.04 1.40
CA THR A 49 22.47 16.33 2.21
C THR A 49 23.89 16.85 2.01
N ALA A 50 24.22 17.28 0.78
CA ALA A 50 25.50 17.92 0.49
C ALA A 50 25.69 19.26 1.23
N THR A 51 24.60 19.92 1.63
CA THR A 51 24.64 21.20 2.36
C THR A 51 24.42 21.03 3.87
N SER A 52 23.72 20.00 4.30
CA SER A 52 23.55 19.62 5.71
C SER A 52 23.20 18.14 5.80
N PRO A 53 23.91 17.31 6.61
CA PRO A 53 23.58 15.90 6.77
C PRO A 53 22.13 15.74 7.25
N SER A 54 21.27 15.21 6.39
CA SER A 54 19.85 15.00 6.68
C SER A 54 19.58 13.53 6.93
N SER A 55 18.60 13.25 7.79
CA SER A 55 18.03 11.90 7.95
C SER A 55 17.48 11.36 6.62
N PRO A 56 17.27 10.04 6.47
CA PRO A 56 16.64 9.46 5.28
C PRO A 56 15.35 10.19 4.92
N LEU A 57 15.20 10.53 3.64
CA LEU A 57 14.03 11.22 3.13
C LEU A 57 12.89 10.22 2.98
N ARG A 58 11.74 10.53 3.57
CA ARG A 58 10.51 9.75 3.39
C ARG A 58 9.57 10.49 2.44
N PHE A 59 9.01 9.75 1.49
CA PHE A 59 8.04 10.28 0.54
C PHE A 59 7.06 9.20 0.09
N GLU A 60 5.93 9.62 -0.42
CA GLU A 60 4.86 8.73 -0.90
C GLU A 60 4.72 8.88 -2.40
N VAL A 61 4.43 7.76 -3.07
CA VAL A 61 4.12 7.75 -4.49
C VAL A 61 2.85 6.99 -4.74
N GLU A 62 1.89 7.61 -5.42
CA GLU A 62 0.66 6.95 -5.84
C GLU A 62 0.76 6.50 -7.29
N THR A 63 0.35 5.26 -7.53
CA THR A 63 0.20 4.68 -8.87
C THR A 63 -1.12 3.94 -8.98
N TYR A 64 -1.46 3.55 -10.21
CA TYR A 64 -2.69 2.85 -10.52
C TYR A 64 -2.36 1.59 -11.31
N GLY A 65 -3.00 0.48 -10.96
CA GLY A 65 -2.78 -0.80 -11.62
C GLY A 65 -4.09 -1.42 -12.05
N GLN A 66 -4.13 -1.95 -13.28
CA GLN A 66 -5.12 -2.94 -13.69
C GLN A 66 -4.49 -4.32 -13.54
N PRO A 67 -4.71 -5.05 -12.43
CA PRO A 67 -4.12 -6.37 -12.25
C PRO A 67 -4.58 -7.38 -13.31
N LYS A 68 -5.72 -7.14 -14.00
CA LYS A 68 -6.17 -7.84 -15.23
C LYS A 68 -7.00 -6.91 -16.12
N ALA A 69 -7.01 -7.17 -17.43
CA ALA A 69 -7.74 -6.38 -18.44
C ALA A 69 -9.25 -6.21 -18.17
N ASN A 70 -9.86 -7.13 -17.41
CA ASN A 70 -11.29 -7.15 -17.10
C ASN A 70 -11.60 -6.76 -15.65
N MET A 71 -10.64 -6.21 -14.90
CA MET A 71 -10.82 -5.86 -13.49
C MET A 71 -10.94 -4.35 -13.29
N SER A 72 -11.77 -3.95 -12.32
CA SER A 72 -11.78 -2.58 -11.83
C SER A 72 -10.39 -2.26 -11.34
N PRO A 73 -9.82 -1.11 -11.73
CA PRO A 73 -8.45 -0.87 -11.39
C PRO A 73 -8.31 -0.45 -9.92
N ALA A 74 -7.10 -0.66 -9.40
CA ALA A 74 -6.77 -0.46 -8.01
C ALA A 74 -5.76 0.68 -7.87
N PHE A 75 -5.93 1.49 -6.83
CA PHE A 75 -4.97 2.51 -6.45
C PHE A 75 -3.93 1.89 -5.53
N PHE A 76 -2.66 2.19 -5.78
CA PHE A 76 -1.55 1.76 -4.97
C PHE A 76 -0.80 2.99 -4.48
N ARG A 77 -0.47 3.03 -3.19
CA ARG A 77 0.37 4.06 -2.60
C ARG A 77 1.59 3.39 -1.98
N PHE A 78 2.77 3.80 -2.40
CA PHE A 78 4.04 3.28 -1.95
C PHE A 78 4.76 4.30 -1.09
N PHE A 79 5.10 3.89 0.13
CA PHE A 79 5.85 4.70 1.06
C PHE A 79 7.33 4.35 0.94
N HIS A 80 8.10 5.34 0.48
CA HIS A 80 9.51 5.22 0.19
C HIS A 80 10.36 5.86 1.27
N GLU A 81 11.54 5.29 1.50
CA GLU A 81 12.61 5.89 2.27
C GLU A 81 13.88 5.88 1.41
N PHE A 82 14.44 7.06 1.16
CA PHE A 82 15.69 7.24 0.43
C PHE A 82 16.79 7.70 1.39
N ASP A 83 17.89 6.96 1.40
CA ASP A 83 19.11 7.29 2.13
C ASP A 83 20.15 7.85 1.15
N PRO A 84 20.38 9.16 1.13
CA PRO A 84 21.35 9.79 0.24
C PRO A 84 22.81 9.46 0.59
N LEU A 85 23.11 9.10 1.85
CA LEU A 85 24.46 8.74 2.27
C LEU A 85 24.83 7.35 1.76
N ASN A 86 23.88 6.41 1.85
CA ASN A 86 24.06 5.03 1.41
C ASN A 86 23.63 4.79 -0.05
N MET A 87 23.09 5.80 -0.73
CA MET A 87 22.53 5.66 -2.09
C MET A 87 21.55 4.47 -2.19
N SER A 88 20.62 4.40 -1.24
CA SER A 88 19.64 3.31 -1.17
C SER A 88 18.22 3.86 -1.14
N ILE A 89 17.32 3.22 -1.87
CA ILE A 89 15.88 3.47 -1.83
C ILE A 89 15.18 2.18 -1.41
N ARG A 90 14.19 2.29 -0.53
CA ARG A 90 13.35 1.16 -0.12
C ARG A 90 11.90 1.55 -0.01
N ILE A 91 11.01 0.59 -0.25
CA ILE A 91 9.60 0.70 0.09
C ILE A 91 9.39 0.01 1.43
N TYR A 92 8.81 0.70 2.41
CA TYR A 92 8.57 0.16 3.75
C TYR A 92 7.09 -0.08 4.04
N GLN A 93 6.21 0.45 3.20
CA GLN A 93 4.77 0.24 3.32
C GLN A 93 4.13 0.41 1.95
N MET A 94 3.09 -0.38 1.72
CA MET A 94 2.21 -0.25 0.56
C MET A 94 0.77 -0.18 1.04
N GLU A 95 -0.02 0.70 0.45
CA GLU A 95 -1.47 0.71 0.63
C GLU A 95 -2.15 0.48 -0.71
N MET A 96 -3.15 -0.40 -0.72
CA MET A 96 -3.99 -0.65 -1.90
C MET A 96 -5.43 -0.25 -1.60
N ARG A 97 -6.05 0.54 -2.48
CA ARG A 97 -7.46 0.96 -2.37
C ARG A 97 -8.28 0.47 -3.56
N LEU A 98 -9.46 -0.08 -3.26
CA LEU A 98 -10.46 -0.47 -4.25
C LEU A 98 -11.85 0.00 -3.81
N SER A 99 -12.32 1.10 -4.41
CA SER A 99 -13.59 1.75 -4.03
C SER A 99 -13.56 2.15 -2.54
N THR A 100 -14.40 1.57 -1.68
CA THR A 100 -14.52 1.92 -0.25
C THR A 100 -13.60 1.14 0.69
N VAL A 101 -12.80 0.19 0.17
CA VAL A 101 -11.93 -0.67 1.01
C VAL A 101 -10.47 -0.35 0.72
N ALA A 102 -9.70 -0.16 1.78
CA ALA A 102 -8.26 0.01 1.75
C ALA A 102 -7.59 -1.09 2.57
N LYS A 103 -6.42 -1.56 2.12
CA LYS A 103 -5.55 -2.47 2.86
C LYS A 103 -4.13 -1.92 2.86
N THR A 104 -3.56 -1.82 4.05
CA THR A 104 -2.16 -1.48 4.25
C THR A 104 -1.36 -2.75 4.49
N ILE A 105 -0.22 -2.85 3.84
CA ILE A 105 0.74 -3.96 3.94
C ILE A 105 2.06 -3.34 4.35
N ASP A 106 2.51 -3.67 5.57
CA ASP A 106 3.82 -3.26 6.06
C ASP A 106 4.90 -4.15 5.45
N ILE A 107 5.88 -3.52 4.80
CA ILE A 107 7.01 -4.18 4.16
C ILE A 107 8.19 -4.02 5.13
N TYR A 108 8.35 -4.99 6.03
CA TYR A 108 9.47 -5.02 6.97
C TYR A 108 10.82 -5.01 6.22
N ARG A 109 11.93 -4.71 6.90
CA ARG A 109 13.28 -4.56 6.30
C ARG A 109 13.75 -5.72 5.38
N HIS A 110 13.11 -6.89 5.44
CA HIS A 110 13.38 -8.07 4.60
C HIS A 110 12.14 -8.62 3.89
N GLY A 111 11.00 -7.93 3.97
CA GLY A 111 9.78 -8.30 3.28
C GLY A 111 9.90 -7.96 1.79
N ASP A 112 9.56 -8.92 0.94
CA ASP A 112 9.41 -8.65 -0.48
C ASP A 112 8.08 -7.93 -0.71
N ILE A 113 8.03 -7.07 -1.73
CA ILE A 113 6.79 -6.41 -2.12
C ILE A 113 5.90 -7.49 -2.75
N PRO A 114 4.63 -7.63 -2.30
CA PRO A 114 3.73 -8.61 -2.89
C PRO A 114 3.53 -8.32 -4.39
N HIS A 115 3.18 -9.33 -5.18
CA HIS A 115 2.82 -9.07 -6.56
C HIS A 115 1.45 -8.35 -6.61
N SER A 116 1.23 -7.46 -7.58
CA SER A 116 0.00 -6.66 -7.67
C SER A 116 -1.28 -7.51 -7.73
N THR A 117 -1.22 -8.68 -8.37
CA THR A 117 -2.31 -9.65 -8.43
C THR A 117 -2.62 -10.32 -7.10
N GLU A 118 -1.59 -10.58 -6.28
CA GLU A 118 -1.73 -11.20 -4.96
C GLU A 118 -2.36 -10.21 -3.99
N ALA A 119 -1.82 -8.99 -3.94
CA ALA A 119 -2.39 -7.90 -3.15
C ALA A 119 -3.88 -7.68 -3.48
N TYR A 120 -4.22 -7.71 -4.78
CA TYR A 120 -5.60 -7.61 -5.26
C TYR A 120 -6.49 -8.75 -4.77
N ALA A 121 -6.03 -10.00 -4.90
CA ALA A 121 -6.77 -11.18 -4.46
C ALA A 121 -7.08 -11.12 -2.95
N GLU A 122 -6.11 -10.70 -2.14
CA GLU A 122 -6.30 -10.57 -0.70
C GLU A 122 -7.36 -9.51 -0.33
N LEU A 123 -7.42 -8.39 -1.04
CA LEU A 123 -8.44 -7.37 -0.79
C LEU A 123 -9.83 -7.82 -1.25
N GLN A 124 -9.92 -8.57 -2.35
CA GLN A 124 -11.19 -9.16 -2.80
C GLN A 124 -11.72 -10.18 -1.79
N GLN A 125 -10.85 -11.00 -1.20
CA GLN A 125 -11.25 -11.89 -0.10
C GLN A 125 -11.81 -11.09 1.08
N GLN A 126 -11.19 -9.96 1.45
CA GLN A 126 -11.71 -9.08 2.50
C GLN A 126 -13.08 -8.46 2.16
N LYS A 127 -13.31 -8.07 0.90
CA LYS A 127 -14.64 -7.61 0.43
C LYS A 127 -15.70 -8.71 0.50
N LEU A 128 -15.31 -9.95 0.19
CA LEU A 128 -16.22 -11.10 0.11
C LEU A 128 -16.49 -11.74 1.46
N THR A 129 -15.63 -11.59 2.46
CA THR A 129 -16.01 -11.81 3.86
C THR A 129 -16.91 -10.66 4.29
N PRO A 130 -18.25 -10.87 4.42
CA PRO A 130 -19.01 -9.92 5.20
C PRO A 130 -18.36 -9.92 6.58
N ALA A 131 -18.16 -8.73 7.16
CA ALA A 131 -17.75 -8.58 8.55
C ALA A 131 -18.42 -9.70 9.35
N SER A 132 -17.62 -10.70 9.76
CA SER A 132 -18.13 -11.92 10.37
C SER A 132 -19.15 -11.48 11.39
N GLN A 133 -20.39 -11.92 11.15
CA GLN A 133 -21.53 -11.65 11.98
C GLN A 133 -21.08 -11.77 13.42
N ARG A 134 -20.80 -10.63 14.08
CA ARG A 134 -20.72 -10.61 15.53
C ARG A 134 -22.06 -11.19 15.92
N PRO A 135 -22.13 -12.35 16.58
CA PRO A 135 -23.39 -12.74 17.17
C PRO A 135 -23.71 -11.57 18.07
N LYS A 136 -24.80 -10.84 17.78
CA LYS A 136 -25.43 -10.01 18.79
C LYS A 136 -25.80 -11.03 19.87
N GLN A 137 -24.90 -11.24 20.83
CA GLN A 137 -25.28 -11.73 22.13
C GLN A 137 -26.32 -10.72 22.59
N ARG A 138 -27.60 -11.06 22.37
CA ARG A 138 -28.70 -10.42 23.08
C ARG A 138 -28.34 -10.61 24.55
N PRO A 139 -28.16 -9.54 25.33
CA PRO A 139 -28.10 -9.69 26.78
C PRO A 139 -29.36 -10.46 27.17
N GLY A 140 -29.15 -11.58 27.88
CA GLY A 140 -30.21 -12.50 28.24
C GLY A 140 -31.40 -11.76 28.83
N ALA A 141 -32.59 -12.11 28.38
CA ALA A 141 -33.81 -11.75 29.09
C ALA A 141 -33.67 -12.26 30.53
N PRO A 142 -33.88 -11.43 31.57
CA PRO A 142 -33.86 -11.93 32.93
C PRO A 142 -35.01 -12.90 33.11
N THR A 143 -34.65 -14.18 33.25
CA THR A 143 -35.56 -15.24 33.68
C THR A 143 -35.58 -15.25 35.21
N LYS A 144 -36.51 -14.53 35.83
CA LYS A 144 -36.88 -14.65 37.26
C LYS A 144 -38.32 -14.14 37.41
N GLY A 145 -39.29 -14.88 37.93
CA GLY A 145 -39.31 -16.24 38.44
C GLY A 145 -40.76 -16.71 38.56
N GLN A 146 -40.95 -18.00 38.33
CA GLN A 146 -42.14 -18.69 38.83
C GLN A 146 -42.09 -18.65 40.37
N ARG A 147 -43.13 -18.11 40.99
CA ARG A 147 -43.62 -18.64 42.26
C ARG A 147 -45.11 -18.90 42.09
N ARG A 148 -45.45 -20.19 42.03
CA ARG A 148 -46.80 -20.72 42.11
C ARG A 148 -47.29 -20.71 43.56
N ASP A 149 -48.58 -20.44 43.69
CA ASP A 149 -49.59 -20.96 44.61
C ASP A 149 -49.35 -20.95 46.14
N HIS A 150 -50.26 -20.31 46.89
CA HIS A 150 -51.40 -21.00 47.52
C HIS A 150 -52.34 -20.03 48.24
N THR A 151 -53.61 -20.09 47.86
CA THR A 151 -54.81 -20.07 48.71
C THR A 151 -54.57 -20.16 50.23
N ARG A 152 -55.07 -19.18 51.00
CA ARG A 152 -56.27 -19.33 51.86
C ARG A 152 -56.76 -17.99 52.37
#